data_AF-A0A6S6Y2B9-F1
#
_entry.id   AF-A0A6S6Y2B9-F1
#
_cell.length_a   1.000
_cell.length_b   1.000
_cell.length_c   1.000
_cell.angle_alpha   90.00
_cell.angle_beta   90.00
_cell.angle_gamma   90.00
#
_symmetry.space_group_name_H-M   'P 1'
#
loop_
_entity.id
_entity.type
_entity.pdbx_description
1 polymer ?
#
loop_
_entity_poly.entity_id
_entity_poly.type
_entity_poly.pdbx_seq_one_letter_code
_entity_poly.pdbx_strand_id
1 'polypeptide(L)'
;MRKLKKYKQTRFRAQDSTYDKSAADYAVAFIEALCHTKGTWAGKPFELIDWQEQIVRDIFGTLKPNGYRQFNTAYVEIPKKMGKSELAAAIALLLTCGDGEERAEVYGCAADRNQASIVFNVAADMVRMCPALSKRVKILDATKRLIYQPTGSIYQVLSADVGNKHGFNTHGVVFDELHTQPNRKLYDVMTKGSGDARMQPLYFLITTAGDNQNSICWEVHQKALDIIDGRKHDPTFYPVIYGAAQEDDWTDPKVWRKANPSLGITVGMDKVKAAFESARQNPAEENSFRQLRLNQWVKQAVRWMPMEKWDACAFPINEKALEGRVCYGGLDLSSSTDITAFVLVFPPLDEEDKYSVLPYFWMPEDNIDLRVKRDHVNYDLWQRQSFLQTTEGNVVHYGYIEHFIEQLGERYNIREIAFDRWGAVQMVQNLEGMGFTVVPFGQGFKDMSPPTKELMKLTLEEKIAHGGHPILRWMMDNIFIRTDPAGNIKADKEKSTEKIDGAVATIMALDRAIRCGNDTGESVYDKRGLLIL
;
A
#
# COMPACT_ATOMS: atom_id res chain seq x y z
N MET A 1 -20.16 -24.94 -18.53
CA MET A 1 -19.07 -24.17 -17.87
C MET A 1 -17.87 -24.09 -18.80
N ARG A 2 -17.03 -23.05 -18.71
CA ARG A 2 -15.81 -22.91 -19.54
C ARG A 2 -14.73 -23.83 -18.97
N LYS A 3 -14.59 -25.03 -19.56
CA LYS A 3 -13.59 -26.04 -19.16
C LYS A 3 -12.24 -25.80 -19.83
N LEU A 4 -11.15 -26.20 -19.18
CA LEU A 4 -9.81 -26.14 -19.76
C LEU A 4 -9.69 -27.14 -20.91
N LYS A 5 -9.72 -26.67 -22.15
CA LYS A 5 -9.69 -27.56 -23.33
C LYS A 5 -8.31 -28.16 -23.61
N LYS A 6 -7.26 -27.38 -23.39
CA LYS A 6 -5.86 -27.79 -23.58
C LYS A 6 -5.05 -27.19 -22.44
N TYR A 7 -4.58 -28.05 -21.55
CA TYR A 7 -3.65 -27.64 -20.50
C TYR A 7 -2.31 -27.23 -21.13
N LYS A 8 -1.82 -26.05 -20.74
CA LYS A 8 -0.47 -25.59 -21.07
C LYS A 8 0.31 -25.54 -19.76
N GLN A 9 1.44 -26.24 -19.71
CA GLN A 9 2.30 -26.23 -18.54
C GLN A 9 2.77 -24.81 -18.22
N THR A 10 2.81 -24.49 -16.93
CA THR A 10 3.34 -23.23 -16.45
C THR A 10 4.78 -22.99 -16.92
N ARG A 11 5.10 -21.75 -17.29
CA ARG A 11 6.45 -21.32 -17.63
C ARG A 11 7.39 -21.24 -16.41
N PHE A 12 6.85 -21.32 -15.20
CA PHE A 12 7.60 -21.22 -13.95
C PHE A 12 8.15 -22.57 -13.47
N ARG A 13 7.98 -23.64 -14.25
CA ARG A 13 8.60 -24.95 -13.97
C ARG A 13 10.13 -24.83 -14.03
N ALA A 14 10.80 -25.35 -13.00
CA ALA A 14 12.25 -25.47 -12.98
C ALA A 14 12.73 -26.46 -14.06
N GLN A 15 14.01 -26.38 -14.43
CA GLN A 15 14.56 -27.22 -15.51
C GLN A 15 14.57 -28.71 -15.15
N ASP A 16 14.79 -29.02 -13.89
CA ASP A 16 14.86 -30.37 -13.34
C ASP A 16 13.48 -30.93 -12.89
N SER A 17 12.47 -30.07 -12.76
CA SER A 17 11.11 -30.49 -12.46
C SER A 17 10.38 -31.04 -13.68
N THR A 18 9.46 -31.97 -13.43
CA THR A 18 8.61 -32.59 -14.45
C THR A 18 7.14 -32.36 -14.16
N TYR A 19 6.31 -32.42 -15.21
CA TYR A 19 4.87 -32.42 -15.04
C TYR A 19 4.35 -33.86 -14.94
N ASP A 20 3.77 -34.19 -13.80
CA ASP A 20 3.06 -35.44 -13.57
C ASP A 20 1.55 -35.25 -13.79
N LYS A 21 1.06 -35.85 -14.87
CA LYS A 21 -0.36 -35.77 -15.23
C LYS A 21 -1.25 -36.48 -14.22
N SER A 22 -0.82 -37.61 -13.67
CA SER A 22 -1.62 -38.41 -12.75
C SER A 22 -1.84 -37.68 -11.42
N ALA A 23 -0.80 -37.03 -10.90
CA ALA A 23 -0.89 -36.19 -9.70
C ALA A 23 -1.83 -34.98 -9.93
N ALA A 24 -1.71 -34.33 -11.09
CA ALA A 24 -2.60 -33.23 -11.46
C ALA A 24 -4.07 -33.68 -11.61
N ASP A 25 -4.32 -34.78 -12.31
CA ASP A 25 -5.65 -35.34 -12.51
C ASP A 25 -6.27 -35.81 -11.19
N TYR A 26 -5.47 -36.34 -10.26
CA TYR A 26 -5.92 -36.68 -8.90
C TYR A 26 -6.40 -35.43 -8.14
N ALA A 27 -5.62 -34.35 -8.14
CA ALA A 27 -5.99 -33.11 -7.46
C ALA A 27 -7.26 -32.48 -8.05
N VAL A 28 -7.38 -32.47 -9.38
CA VAL A 28 -8.60 -32.01 -10.09
C VAL A 28 -9.79 -32.89 -9.70
N ALA A 29 -9.67 -34.20 -9.80
CA ALA A 29 -10.75 -35.14 -9.47
C ALA A 29 -11.18 -35.06 -8.01
N PHE A 30 -10.25 -34.84 -7.08
CA PHE A 30 -10.56 -34.62 -5.67
C PHE A 30 -11.47 -33.40 -5.48
N ILE A 31 -11.11 -32.26 -6.11
CA ILE A 31 -11.88 -31.02 -5.99
C ILE A 31 -13.24 -31.15 -6.68
N GLU A 32 -13.29 -31.73 -7.88
CA GLU A 32 -14.55 -31.93 -8.62
C GLU A 32 -15.50 -32.95 -7.96
N ALA A 33 -15.01 -33.78 -7.04
CA ALA A 33 -15.83 -34.65 -6.19
C ALA A 33 -16.48 -33.92 -5.00
N LEU A 34 -16.13 -32.65 -4.76
CA LEU A 34 -16.81 -31.77 -3.81
C LEU A 34 -18.01 -31.09 -4.48
N CYS A 35 -18.82 -30.39 -3.68
CA CYS A 35 -19.98 -29.64 -4.17
C CYS A 35 -19.84 -28.14 -3.88
N HIS A 36 -20.43 -27.31 -4.74
CA HIS A 36 -20.68 -25.91 -4.40
C HIS A 36 -21.65 -25.84 -3.20
N THR A 37 -21.41 -24.91 -2.29
CA THR A 37 -22.13 -24.85 -1.00
C THR A 37 -23.21 -23.77 -0.95
N LYS A 38 -23.17 -22.77 -1.85
CA LYS A 38 -24.03 -21.58 -1.78
C LYS A 38 -24.63 -21.18 -3.13
N GLY A 39 -25.72 -20.41 -3.06
CA GLY A 39 -26.36 -19.77 -4.20
C GLY A 39 -26.98 -20.78 -5.19
N THR A 40 -27.13 -20.36 -6.44
CA THR A 40 -27.77 -21.14 -7.53
C THR A 40 -27.09 -22.48 -7.84
N TRP A 41 -25.87 -22.67 -7.34
CA TRP A 41 -25.05 -23.86 -7.58
C TRP A 41 -25.00 -24.81 -6.38
N ALA A 42 -25.63 -24.47 -5.25
CA ALA A 42 -25.62 -25.30 -4.05
C ALA A 42 -26.00 -26.76 -4.33
N GLY A 43 -25.18 -27.70 -3.86
CA GLY A 43 -25.36 -29.14 -4.03
C GLY A 43 -24.94 -29.69 -5.41
N LYS A 44 -24.56 -28.85 -6.36
CA LYS A 44 -23.99 -29.29 -7.65
C LYS A 44 -22.50 -29.59 -7.51
N PRO A 45 -21.95 -30.52 -8.31
CA PRO A 45 -20.51 -30.78 -8.36
C PRO A 45 -19.72 -29.49 -8.58
N PHE A 46 -18.60 -29.36 -7.88
CA PHE A 46 -17.68 -28.23 -8.05
C PHE A 46 -16.82 -28.45 -9.29
N GLU A 47 -17.41 -28.26 -10.47
CA GLU A 47 -16.66 -28.29 -11.72
C GLU A 47 -15.68 -27.10 -11.78
N LEU A 48 -14.39 -27.41 -11.91
CA LEU A 48 -13.36 -26.38 -12.01
C LEU A 48 -13.52 -25.66 -13.37
N ILE A 49 -13.55 -24.33 -13.32
CA ILE A 49 -13.44 -23.54 -14.55
C ILE A 49 -11.98 -23.39 -14.95
N ASP A 50 -11.75 -23.11 -16.23
CA ASP A 50 -10.43 -23.14 -16.86
C ASP A 50 -9.27 -22.53 -16.05
N TRP A 51 -9.45 -21.34 -15.48
CA TRP A 51 -8.40 -20.69 -14.69
C TRP A 51 -8.15 -21.39 -13.34
N GLN A 52 -9.19 -21.93 -12.71
CA GLN A 52 -9.07 -22.67 -11.46
C GLN A 52 -8.35 -24.00 -11.71
N GLU A 53 -8.76 -24.71 -12.76
CA GLU A 53 -8.14 -25.96 -13.18
C GLU A 53 -6.66 -25.76 -13.54
N GLN A 54 -6.32 -24.67 -14.24
CA GLN A 54 -4.93 -24.32 -14.55
C GLN A 54 -4.08 -24.18 -13.27
N ILE A 55 -4.56 -23.43 -12.28
CA ILE A 55 -3.85 -23.25 -10.99
C ILE A 55 -3.66 -24.59 -10.27
N VAL A 56 -4.71 -25.41 -10.17
CA VAL A 56 -4.65 -26.70 -9.49
C VAL A 56 -3.66 -27.64 -10.20
N ARG A 57 -3.72 -27.72 -11.53
CA ARG A 57 -2.80 -28.55 -12.32
C ARG A 57 -1.36 -28.08 -12.21
N ASP A 58 -1.10 -26.78 -12.19
CA ASP A 58 0.26 -26.25 -12.07
C ASP A 58 0.84 -26.53 -10.68
N ILE A 59 0.07 -26.30 -9.61
CA ILE A 59 0.54 -26.47 -8.22
C ILE A 59 0.78 -27.95 -7.89
N PHE A 60 -0.17 -28.83 -8.22
CA PHE A 60 -0.13 -30.24 -7.82
C PHE A 60 0.50 -31.17 -8.87
N GLY A 61 0.60 -30.74 -10.13
CA GLY A 61 1.21 -31.51 -11.21
C GLY A 61 2.68 -31.22 -11.43
N THR A 62 3.22 -30.11 -10.95
CA THR A 62 4.64 -29.77 -11.16
C THR A 62 5.49 -30.31 -10.02
N LEU A 63 6.24 -31.38 -10.28
CA LEU A 63 6.99 -32.12 -9.27
C LEU A 63 8.51 -32.02 -9.51
N LYS A 64 9.25 -31.91 -8.40
CA LYS A 64 10.71 -32.04 -8.35
C LYS A 64 11.12 -33.51 -8.61
N PRO A 65 12.41 -33.78 -8.91
CA PRO A 65 12.91 -35.15 -9.10
C PRO A 65 12.64 -36.11 -7.92
N ASN A 66 12.50 -35.58 -6.70
CA ASN A 66 12.18 -36.35 -5.51
C ASN A 66 10.68 -36.66 -5.32
N GLY A 67 9.83 -36.31 -6.30
CA GLY A 67 8.39 -36.58 -6.28
C GLY A 67 7.56 -35.56 -5.49
N TYR A 68 8.18 -34.58 -4.84
CA TYR A 68 7.47 -33.53 -4.11
C TYR A 68 7.12 -32.34 -5.01
N ARG A 69 6.04 -31.61 -4.67
CA ARG A 69 5.65 -30.39 -5.41
C ARG A 69 6.81 -29.39 -5.49
N GLN A 70 6.94 -28.73 -6.63
CA GLN A 70 7.88 -27.65 -6.82
C GLN A 70 7.42 -26.37 -6.10
N PHE A 71 6.13 -26.03 -6.24
CA PHE A 71 5.59 -24.78 -5.73
C PHE A 71 5.15 -24.93 -4.27
N ASN A 72 5.91 -24.30 -3.38
CA ASN A 72 5.59 -24.22 -1.95
C ASN A 72 4.80 -22.96 -1.62
N THR A 73 4.85 -21.93 -2.45
CA THR A 73 4.02 -20.72 -2.31
C THR A 73 3.28 -20.46 -3.61
N ALA A 74 1.96 -20.30 -3.53
CA ALA A 74 1.13 -19.89 -4.64
C ALA A 74 0.45 -18.57 -4.29
N TYR A 75 0.75 -17.53 -5.06
CA TYR A 75 0.15 -16.20 -4.91
C TYR A 75 -0.87 -15.98 -6.02
N VAL A 76 -2.14 -15.83 -5.65
CA VAL A 76 -3.26 -15.66 -6.57
C VAL A 76 -3.96 -14.34 -6.29
N GLU A 77 -3.65 -13.34 -7.11
CA GLU A 77 -4.28 -12.02 -7.10
C GLU A 77 -5.36 -11.94 -8.18
N ILE A 78 -6.61 -11.70 -7.77
CA ILE A 78 -7.77 -11.82 -8.66
C ILE A 78 -8.92 -10.92 -8.17
N PRO A 79 -9.77 -10.34 -9.06
CA PRO A 79 -10.84 -9.44 -8.63
C PRO A 79 -11.89 -10.09 -7.71
N LYS A 80 -12.71 -9.25 -7.09
CA LYS A 80 -13.72 -9.69 -6.13
C LYS A 80 -14.85 -10.48 -6.81
N LYS A 81 -15.40 -11.47 -6.08
CA LYS A 81 -16.49 -12.37 -6.53
C LYS A 81 -16.12 -13.34 -7.67
N MET A 82 -14.85 -13.69 -7.82
CA MET A 82 -14.41 -14.66 -8.84
C MET A 82 -14.49 -16.14 -8.41
N GLY A 83 -14.80 -16.42 -7.14
CA GLY A 83 -14.87 -17.80 -6.60
C GLY A 83 -13.62 -18.25 -5.84
N LYS A 84 -12.74 -17.30 -5.46
CA LYS A 84 -11.47 -17.59 -4.76
C LYS A 84 -11.66 -18.36 -3.44
N SER A 85 -12.64 -17.96 -2.61
CA SER A 85 -12.86 -18.58 -1.29
C SER A 85 -13.37 -20.02 -1.39
N GLU A 86 -14.16 -20.35 -2.42
CA GLU A 86 -14.56 -21.75 -2.68
C GLU A 86 -13.37 -22.60 -3.10
N LEU A 87 -12.53 -22.11 -4.02
CA LEU A 87 -11.31 -22.80 -4.43
C LEU A 87 -10.33 -22.99 -3.25
N ALA A 88 -10.15 -21.96 -2.42
CA ALA A 88 -9.32 -22.02 -1.22
C ALA A 88 -9.81 -23.08 -0.22
N ALA A 89 -11.13 -23.21 -0.02
CA ALA A 89 -11.71 -24.24 0.82
C ALA A 89 -11.44 -25.64 0.27
N ALA A 90 -11.58 -25.83 -1.04
CA ALA A 90 -11.28 -27.10 -1.69
C ALA A 90 -9.79 -27.49 -1.60
N ILE A 91 -8.89 -26.51 -1.78
CA ILE A 91 -7.44 -26.71 -1.60
C ILE A 91 -7.10 -27.05 -0.13
N ALA A 92 -7.71 -26.37 0.85
CA ALA A 92 -7.51 -26.69 2.26
C ALA A 92 -7.94 -28.14 2.57
N LEU A 93 -9.06 -28.61 2.00
CA LEU A 93 -9.51 -29.99 2.16
C LEU A 93 -8.60 -30.99 1.45
N LEU A 94 -8.08 -30.66 0.26
CA LEU A 94 -7.11 -31.49 -0.45
C LEU A 94 -5.83 -31.66 0.39
N LEU A 95 -5.25 -30.57 0.88
CA LEU A 95 -4.07 -30.61 1.77
C LEU A 95 -4.32 -31.40 3.06
N THR A 96 -5.56 -31.39 3.57
CA THR A 96 -5.92 -32.07 4.82
C THR A 96 -6.20 -33.56 4.62
N CYS A 97 -6.85 -33.94 3.52
CA CYS A 97 -7.47 -35.25 3.36
C CYS A 97 -6.93 -36.06 2.17
N GLY A 98 -6.29 -35.43 1.20
CA GLY A 98 -5.90 -36.06 -0.08
C GLY A 98 -4.42 -35.93 -0.43
N ASP A 99 -3.64 -35.13 0.30
CA ASP A 99 -2.24 -34.84 -0.07
C ASP A 99 -1.22 -35.88 0.40
N GLY A 100 -1.70 -36.97 1.01
CA GLY A 100 -0.88 -38.11 1.42
C GLY A 100 0.02 -37.88 2.64
N GLU A 101 -0.19 -36.79 3.38
CA GLU A 101 0.63 -36.41 4.54
C GLU A 101 0.01 -36.89 5.86
N GLU A 102 0.82 -37.58 6.68
CA GLU A 102 0.43 -37.99 8.04
C GLU A 102 0.40 -36.80 8.99
N ARG A 103 -0.68 -36.69 9.77
CA ARG A 103 -0.91 -35.61 10.73
C ARG A 103 -0.64 -34.22 10.14
N ALA A 104 -1.12 -33.96 8.93
CA ALA A 104 -0.96 -32.67 8.27
C ALA A 104 -1.62 -31.56 9.09
N GLU A 105 -0.89 -30.46 9.33
CA GLU A 105 -1.45 -29.27 9.98
C GLU A 105 -1.75 -28.22 8.91
N VAL A 106 -3.04 -27.98 8.65
CA VAL A 106 -3.51 -26.98 7.67
C VAL A 106 -4.20 -25.84 8.41
N TYR A 107 -3.86 -24.60 8.06
CA TYR A 107 -4.35 -23.40 8.74
C TYR A 107 -5.01 -22.40 7.81
N GLY A 108 -6.16 -21.88 8.23
CA GLY A 108 -6.85 -20.78 7.58
C GLY A 108 -6.54 -19.46 8.29
N CYS A 109 -6.04 -18.48 7.53
CA CYS A 109 -5.62 -17.17 8.03
C CYS A 109 -6.31 -16.05 7.24
N ALA A 110 -6.66 -14.96 7.94
CA ALA A 110 -7.11 -13.70 7.37
C ALA A 110 -6.86 -12.59 8.40
N ALA A 111 -7.13 -11.33 8.05
CA ALA A 111 -6.90 -10.19 8.96
C ALA A 111 -7.83 -10.25 10.17
N ASP A 112 -9.04 -10.75 9.95
CA ASP A 112 -10.06 -10.99 10.96
C ASP A 112 -10.46 -12.47 10.99
N ARG A 113 -10.73 -12.99 12.19
CA ARG A 113 -11.11 -14.39 12.39
C ARG A 113 -12.46 -14.72 11.72
N ASN A 114 -13.40 -13.78 11.65
CA ASN A 114 -14.67 -14.01 10.97
C ASN A 114 -14.46 -14.13 9.46
N GLN A 115 -13.53 -13.36 8.90
CA GLN A 115 -13.14 -13.48 7.49
C GLN A 115 -12.54 -14.87 7.21
N ALA A 116 -11.59 -15.33 8.02
CA ALA A 116 -11.01 -16.67 7.87
C ALA A 116 -12.07 -17.79 8.07
N SER A 117 -13.08 -17.54 8.91
CA SER A 117 -14.19 -18.45 9.12
C SER A 117 -15.06 -18.66 7.87
N ILE A 118 -15.05 -17.74 6.90
CA ILE A 118 -15.79 -17.90 5.64
C ILE A 118 -15.27 -19.12 4.87
N VAL A 119 -13.95 -19.22 4.69
CA VAL A 119 -13.31 -20.35 3.99
C VAL A 119 -13.55 -21.65 4.77
N PHE A 120 -13.43 -21.60 6.10
CA PHE A 120 -13.72 -22.76 6.94
C PHE A 120 -15.15 -23.26 6.81
N ASN A 121 -16.14 -22.36 6.89
CA ASN A 121 -17.53 -22.75 6.81
C ASN A 121 -17.83 -23.41 5.44
N VAL A 122 -17.25 -22.88 4.35
CA VAL A 122 -17.35 -23.50 3.02
C VAL A 122 -16.72 -24.90 3.02
N ALA A 123 -15.54 -25.08 3.58
CA ALA A 123 -14.91 -26.40 3.69
C ALA A 123 -15.73 -27.38 4.53
N ALA A 124 -16.26 -26.94 5.68
CA ALA A 124 -17.11 -27.73 6.54
C ALA A 124 -18.40 -28.17 5.83
N ASP A 125 -19.01 -27.28 5.06
CA ASP A 125 -20.20 -27.58 4.26
C ASP A 125 -19.88 -28.56 3.11
N MET A 126 -18.75 -28.40 2.43
CA MET A 126 -18.28 -29.39 1.44
C MET A 126 -18.10 -30.79 2.06
N VAL A 127 -17.55 -30.87 3.26
CA VAL A 127 -17.43 -32.14 4.00
C VAL A 127 -18.79 -32.72 4.34
N ARG A 128 -19.74 -31.91 4.84
CA ARG A 128 -21.11 -32.37 5.14
C ARG A 128 -21.82 -32.90 3.90
N MET A 129 -21.61 -32.25 2.75
CA MET A 129 -22.23 -32.61 1.48
C MET A 129 -21.55 -33.80 0.77
N CYS A 130 -20.34 -34.17 1.16
CA CYS A 130 -19.59 -35.29 0.57
C CYS A 130 -19.68 -36.55 1.46
N PRO A 131 -20.45 -37.60 1.08
CA PRO A 131 -20.63 -38.79 1.91
C PRO A 131 -19.34 -39.52 2.29
N ALA A 132 -18.31 -39.42 1.45
CA ALA A 132 -17.00 -40.02 1.70
C ALA A 132 -16.21 -39.26 2.78
N LEU A 133 -16.29 -37.93 2.80
CA LEU A 133 -15.60 -37.09 3.78
C LEU A 133 -16.40 -36.99 5.09
N SER A 134 -17.72 -36.90 5.04
CA SER A 134 -18.56 -36.80 6.24
C SER A 134 -18.40 -37.98 7.20
N LYS A 135 -18.08 -39.17 6.69
CA LYS A 135 -17.78 -40.37 7.50
C LYS A 135 -16.38 -40.39 8.12
N ARG A 136 -15.45 -39.57 7.62
CA ARG A 136 -14.01 -39.61 7.97
C ARG A 136 -13.51 -38.33 8.63
N VAL A 137 -14.26 -37.24 8.50
CA VAL A 137 -13.90 -35.92 9.02
C VAL A 137 -14.82 -35.56 10.17
N LYS A 138 -14.23 -35.35 11.35
CA LYS A 138 -14.94 -34.77 12.50
C LYS A 138 -14.90 -33.24 12.40
N ILE A 139 -16.08 -32.62 12.42
CA ILE A 139 -16.23 -31.17 12.38
C ILE A 139 -16.42 -30.64 13.81
N LEU A 140 -15.62 -29.66 14.20
CA LEU A 140 -15.73 -28.92 15.46
C LEU A 140 -16.02 -27.45 15.14
N ASP A 141 -17.30 -27.10 14.97
CA ASP A 141 -17.70 -25.76 14.53
C ASP A 141 -17.34 -24.64 15.51
N ALA A 142 -17.41 -24.91 16.82
CA ALA A 142 -17.13 -23.92 17.87
C ALA A 142 -15.67 -23.44 17.82
N THR A 143 -14.73 -24.35 17.56
CA THR A 143 -13.30 -24.03 17.45
C THR A 143 -12.85 -23.80 16.02
N LYS A 144 -13.76 -23.92 15.04
CA LYS A 144 -13.47 -23.84 13.61
C LYS A 144 -12.33 -24.79 13.21
N ARG A 145 -12.50 -26.07 13.55
CA ARG A 145 -11.54 -27.14 13.30
C ARG A 145 -12.18 -28.35 12.62
N LEU A 146 -11.53 -28.88 11.59
CA LEU A 146 -11.79 -30.19 10.99
C LEU A 146 -10.68 -31.15 11.41
N ILE A 147 -11.04 -32.41 11.65
CA ILE A 147 -10.09 -33.48 11.97
C ILE A 147 -10.35 -34.64 11.01
N TYR A 148 -9.41 -34.89 10.10
CA TYR A 148 -9.44 -36.07 9.23
C TYR A 148 -8.88 -37.25 10.01
N GLN A 149 -9.78 -38.15 10.43
CA GLN A 149 -9.46 -39.23 11.35
C GLN A 149 -8.45 -40.26 10.81
N PRO A 150 -8.42 -40.61 9.51
CA PRO A 150 -7.50 -41.63 9.00
C PRO A 150 -6.01 -41.34 9.24
N THR A 151 -5.57 -40.09 9.09
CA THR A 151 -4.16 -39.68 9.28
C THR A 151 -3.96 -38.78 10.51
N GLY A 152 -5.05 -38.41 11.20
CA GLY A 152 -5.03 -37.40 12.26
C GLY A 152 -4.76 -35.97 11.79
N SER A 153 -4.83 -35.70 10.49
CA SER A 153 -4.65 -34.36 9.91
C SER A 153 -5.74 -33.39 10.35
N ILE A 154 -5.43 -32.10 10.36
CA ILE A 154 -6.36 -31.04 10.78
C ILE A 154 -6.41 -29.89 9.79
N TYR A 155 -7.59 -29.27 9.70
CA TYR A 155 -7.74 -27.91 9.17
C TYR A 155 -8.33 -27.01 10.25
N GLN A 156 -7.66 -25.90 10.59
CA GLN A 156 -8.11 -25.01 11.65
C GLN A 156 -7.97 -23.53 11.28
N VAL A 157 -8.98 -22.73 11.65
CA VAL A 157 -8.86 -21.26 11.59
C VAL A 157 -8.07 -20.75 12.78
N LEU A 158 -7.05 -19.95 12.50
CA LEU A 158 -6.25 -19.29 13.52
C LEU A 158 -6.91 -17.98 13.97
N SER A 159 -6.76 -17.63 15.25
CA SER A 159 -7.17 -16.32 15.78
C SER A 159 -6.08 -15.28 15.53
N ALA A 160 -6.45 -13.99 15.61
CA ALA A 160 -5.52 -12.88 15.43
C ALA A 160 -4.32 -12.90 16.40
N ASP A 161 -4.48 -13.47 17.60
CA ASP A 161 -3.42 -13.57 18.64
C ASP A 161 -2.30 -14.56 18.32
N VAL A 162 -2.42 -15.31 17.21
CA VAL A 162 -1.42 -16.32 16.82
C VAL A 162 -0.13 -15.67 16.32
N GLY A 163 -0.14 -14.37 15.99
CA GLY A 163 1.06 -13.63 15.58
C GLY A 163 2.21 -13.61 16.60
N ASN A 164 2.00 -14.08 17.84
CA ASN A 164 3.02 -14.20 18.89
C ASN A 164 3.38 -15.66 19.23
N LYS A 165 2.86 -16.65 18.50
CA LYS A 165 3.11 -18.08 18.76
C LYS A 165 4.12 -18.64 17.76
N HIS A 166 5.13 -19.35 18.26
CA HIS A 166 6.10 -20.11 17.47
C HIS A 166 5.86 -21.61 17.65
N GLY A 167 6.30 -22.43 16.68
CA GLY A 167 6.30 -23.90 16.80
C GLY A 167 5.20 -24.66 16.05
N PHE A 168 4.58 -24.07 15.02
CA PHE A 168 3.69 -24.80 14.11
C PHE A 168 4.48 -25.76 13.22
N ASN A 169 3.90 -26.92 12.89
CA ASN A 169 4.47 -27.87 11.93
C ASN A 169 3.56 -27.97 10.69
N THR A 170 3.51 -26.85 9.98
CA THR A 170 2.53 -26.50 8.97
C THR A 170 2.75 -27.27 7.67
N HIS A 171 1.74 -28.03 7.25
CA HIS A 171 1.67 -28.62 5.92
C HIS A 171 0.97 -27.70 4.91
N GLY A 172 0.01 -26.89 5.37
CA GLY A 172 -0.73 -26.00 4.50
C GLY A 172 -1.17 -24.70 5.16
N VAL A 173 -1.12 -23.60 4.42
CA VAL A 173 -1.74 -22.33 4.82
C VAL A 173 -2.63 -21.84 3.70
N VAL A 174 -3.86 -21.49 4.03
CA VAL A 174 -4.72 -20.70 3.15
C VAL A 174 -4.84 -19.31 3.76
N PHE A 175 -4.28 -18.34 3.07
CA PHE A 175 -4.27 -16.95 3.49
C PHE A 175 -5.28 -16.16 2.64
N ASP A 176 -6.43 -15.81 3.21
CA ASP A 176 -7.49 -15.07 2.50
C ASP A 176 -7.36 -13.56 2.73
N GLU A 177 -7.63 -12.80 1.66
CA GLU A 177 -7.57 -11.34 1.61
C GLU A 177 -6.25 -10.76 2.14
N LEU A 178 -5.10 -11.20 1.59
CA LEU A 178 -3.78 -10.73 2.02
C LEU A 178 -3.65 -9.18 2.03
N HIS A 179 -4.31 -8.48 1.10
CA HIS A 179 -4.31 -7.01 1.05
C HIS A 179 -4.89 -6.33 2.30
N THR A 180 -5.70 -7.05 3.08
CA THR A 180 -6.29 -6.53 4.33
C THR A 180 -5.39 -6.74 5.54
N GLN A 181 -4.24 -7.41 5.39
CA GLN A 181 -3.36 -7.64 6.53
C GLN A 181 -2.83 -6.32 7.09
N PRO A 182 -3.02 -6.08 8.41
CA PRO A 182 -2.60 -4.83 9.02
C PRO A 182 -1.07 -4.74 9.12
N ASN A 183 -0.37 -5.88 9.16
CA ASN A 183 1.09 -5.95 9.22
C ASN A 183 1.60 -7.34 8.81
N ARG A 184 2.93 -7.48 8.78
CA ARG A 184 3.63 -8.72 8.38
C ARG A 184 3.63 -9.85 9.41
N LYS A 185 3.19 -9.64 10.67
CA LYS A 185 3.44 -10.61 11.75
C LYS A 185 2.81 -11.98 11.50
N LEU A 186 1.50 -12.00 11.20
CA LEU A 186 0.80 -13.27 10.93
C LEU A 186 1.36 -13.94 9.67
N TYR A 187 1.64 -13.17 8.64
CA TYR A 187 2.28 -13.67 7.42
C TYR A 187 3.63 -14.34 7.73
N ASP A 188 4.51 -13.65 8.45
CA ASP A 188 5.85 -14.14 8.77
C ASP A 188 5.77 -15.39 9.67
N VAL A 189 4.93 -15.39 10.70
CA VAL A 189 4.73 -16.58 11.58
C VAL A 189 4.26 -17.78 10.78
N MET A 190 3.37 -17.58 9.81
CA MET A 190 2.78 -18.67 9.06
C MET A 190 3.60 -19.11 7.86
N THR A 191 4.52 -18.30 7.34
CA THR A 191 5.27 -18.61 6.10
C THR A 191 6.77 -18.77 6.31
N LYS A 192 7.35 -18.24 7.39
CA LYS A 192 8.78 -18.34 7.68
C LYS A 192 9.02 -19.39 8.76
N GLY A 193 9.64 -20.51 8.39
CA GLY A 193 10.07 -21.55 9.33
C GLY A 193 8.96 -22.48 9.84
N SER A 194 7.68 -22.12 9.65
CA SER A 194 6.52 -22.90 10.11
C SER A 194 6.36 -24.24 9.37
N GLY A 195 6.92 -24.36 8.17
CA GLY A 195 6.82 -25.55 7.31
C GLY A 195 8.12 -26.31 7.14
N ASP A 196 9.21 -25.89 7.78
CA ASP A 196 10.56 -26.44 7.55
C ASP A 196 10.67 -27.93 7.92
N ALA A 197 9.80 -28.41 8.82
CA ALA A 197 9.71 -29.81 9.20
C ALA A 197 8.87 -30.67 8.21
N ARG A 198 8.30 -30.07 7.15
CA ARG A 198 7.54 -30.75 6.09
C ARG A 198 8.30 -30.70 4.77
N MET A 199 8.22 -31.78 3.98
CA MET A 199 8.95 -31.89 2.72
C MET A 199 8.33 -31.06 1.58
N GLN A 200 7.03 -30.77 1.66
CA GLN A 200 6.27 -30.12 0.59
C GLN A 200 5.12 -29.23 1.07
N PRO A 201 5.33 -28.31 2.03
CA PRO A 201 4.27 -27.43 2.52
C PRO A 201 3.75 -26.52 1.40
N LEU A 202 2.46 -26.17 1.46
CA LEU A 202 1.83 -25.23 0.52
C LEU A 202 1.23 -24.00 1.22
N TYR A 203 1.77 -22.82 0.89
CA TYR A 203 1.25 -21.51 1.25
C TYR A 203 0.40 -20.95 0.10
N PHE A 204 -0.91 -21.13 0.17
CA PHE A 204 -1.88 -20.66 -0.80
C PHE A 204 -2.41 -19.28 -0.41
N LEU A 205 -1.82 -18.23 -0.98
CA LEU A 205 -2.11 -16.83 -0.70
C LEU A 205 -3.12 -16.32 -1.74
N ILE A 206 -4.32 -15.93 -1.31
CA ILE A 206 -5.34 -15.36 -2.19
C ILE A 206 -5.66 -13.93 -1.78
N THR A 207 -5.81 -13.05 -2.76
CA THR A 207 -6.14 -11.65 -2.51
C THR A 207 -6.75 -10.96 -3.73
N THR A 208 -7.30 -9.78 -3.53
CA THR A 208 -7.46 -8.75 -4.56
C THR A 208 -6.34 -7.71 -4.41
N ALA A 209 -6.16 -6.86 -5.41
CA ALA A 209 -5.31 -5.68 -5.32
C ALA A 209 -5.72 -4.78 -4.13
N GLY A 210 -4.73 -4.23 -3.46
CA GLY A 210 -4.91 -3.33 -2.32
C GLY A 210 -4.87 -1.85 -2.69
N ASP A 211 -4.93 -1.02 -1.66
CA ASP A 211 -4.80 0.44 -1.72
C ASP A 211 -3.57 0.99 -0.97
N ASN A 212 -2.84 0.11 -0.27
CA ASN A 212 -1.66 0.45 0.52
C ASN A 212 -0.40 -0.22 -0.03
N GLN A 213 0.47 0.57 -0.64
CA GLN A 213 1.76 0.13 -1.20
C GLN A 213 2.85 -0.09 -0.13
N ASN A 214 2.58 0.16 1.14
CA ASN A 214 3.47 -0.18 2.26
C ASN A 214 3.06 -1.50 2.93
N SER A 215 2.07 -2.21 2.38
CA SER A 215 1.55 -3.46 2.94
C SER A 215 2.39 -4.68 2.58
N ILE A 216 2.33 -5.74 3.41
CA ILE A 216 2.92 -7.04 3.08
C ILE A 216 2.36 -7.62 1.77
N CYS A 217 1.11 -7.32 1.45
CA CYS A 217 0.52 -7.76 0.18
C CYS A 217 1.19 -7.07 -1.01
N TRP A 218 1.57 -5.78 -0.89
CA TRP A 218 2.30 -5.09 -1.93
C TRP A 218 3.71 -5.65 -2.11
N GLU A 219 4.41 -5.98 -1.03
CA GLU A 219 5.72 -6.66 -1.11
C GLU A 219 5.62 -7.99 -1.89
N VAL A 220 4.61 -8.81 -1.59
CA VAL A 220 4.38 -10.09 -2.27
C VAL A 220 3.93 -9.87 -3.73
N HIS A 221 3.11 -8.86 -4.00
CA HIS A 221 2.73 -8.45 -5.35
C HIS A 221 3.94 -8.05 -6.20
N GLN A 222 4.83 -7.20 -5.67
CA GLN A 222 6.07 -6.80 -6.35
C GLN A 222 6.96 -8.01 -6.63
N LYS A 223 7.13 -8.92 -5.65
CA LYS A 223 7.83 -10.19 -5.87
C LYS A 223 7.21 -11.00 -7.01
N ALA A 224 5.88 -11.08 -7.07
CA ALA A 224 5.18 -11.81 -8.11
C ALA A 224 5.41 -11.18 -9.50
N LEU A 225 5.35 -9.85 -9.62
CA LEU A 225 5.68 -9.14 -10.84
C LEU A 225 7.14 -9.36 -11.27
N ASP A 226 8.10 -9.25 -10.36
CA ASP A 226 9.52 -9.49 -10.66
C ASP A 226 9.76 -10.90 -11.20
N ILE A 227 9.03 -11.91 -10.71
CA ILE A 227 9.11 -13.29 -11.20
C ILE A 227 8.41 -13.43 -12.57
N ILE A 228 7.24 -12.79 -12.74
CA ILE A 228 6.50 -12.76 -14.02
C ILE A 228 7.35 -12.12 -15.13
N ASP A 229 8.11 -11.08 -14.80
CA ASP A 229 8.96 -10.32 -15.73
C ASP A 229 10.36 -10.94 -15.89
N GLY A 230 10.72 -11.94 -15.08
CA GLY A 230 12.03 -12.58 -15.09
C GLY A 230 13.15 -11.78 -14.43
N ARG A 231 12.84 -10.69 -13.73
CA ARG A 231 13.78 -9.91 -12.91
C ARG A 231 14.25 -10.67 -11.67
N LYS A 232 13.41 -11.57 -11.16
CA LYS A 232 13.72 -12.44 -10.03
C LYS A 232 13.44 -13.90 -10.37
N HIS A 233 14.30 -14.80 -9.89
CA HIS A 233 14.10 -16.23 -10.02
C HIS A 233 13.82 -16.86 -8.66
N ASP A 234 12.66 -17.49 -8.51
CA ASP A 234 12.28 -18.28 -7.33
C ASP A 234 11.45 -19.47 -7.80
N PRO A 235 12.05 -20.67 -7.93
CA PRO A 235 11.36 -21.84 -8.46
C PRO A 235 10.25 -22.35 -7.53
N THR A 236 10.22 -21.94 -6.26
CA THR A 236 9.23 -22.39 -5.28
C THR A 236 7.96 -21.53 -5.26
N PHE A 237 7.96 -20.41 -5.99
CA PHE A 237 6.88 -19.42 -5.98
C PHE A 237 6.10 -19.44 -7.30
N TYR A 238 4.79 -19.66 -7.21
CA TYR A 238 3.87 -19.64 -8.34
C TYR A 238 3.03 -18.35 -8.35
N PRO A 239 3.36 -17.37 -9.22
CA PRO A 239 2.63 -16.11 -9.31
C PRO A 239 1.47 -16.19 -10.32
N VAL A 240 0.28 -15.79 -9.89
CA VAL A 240 -0.90 -15.63 -10.75
C VAL A 240 -1.55 -14.30 -10.44
N ILE A 241 -1.59 -13.40 -11.43
CA ILE A 241 -2.24 -12.10 -11.33
C ILE A 241 -3.22 -11.98 -12.49
N TYR A 242 -4.51 -11.92 -12.15
CA TYR A 242 -5.57 -11.53 -13.08
C TYR A 242 -5.91 -10.07 -12.80
N GLY A 243 -5.37 -9.16 -13.59
CA GLY A 243 -5.61 -7.73 -13.43
C GLY A 243 -5.41 -6.96 -14.72
N ALA A 244 -5.98 -5.77 -14.77
CA ALA A 244 -5.64 -4.78 -15.77
C ALA A 244 -4.30 -4.13 -15.39
N ALA A 245 -3.49 -3.79 -16.40
CA ALA A 245 -2.30 -2.97 -16.19
C ALA A 245 -2.70 -1.56 -15.73
N GLN A 246 -1.82 -0.80 -15.10
CA GLN A 246 -2.19 0.49 -14.52
C GLN A 246 -2.65 1.50 -15.58
N GLU A 247 -2.05 1.40 -16.76
CA GLU A 247 -2.26 2.19 -17.97
C GLU A 247 -3.39 1.67 -18.87
N ASP A 248 -3.96 0.49 -18.59
CA ASP A 248 -5.09 -0.04 -19.35
C ASP A 248 -6.32 0.89 -19.18
N ASP A 249 -7.02 1.16 -20.28
CA ASP A 249 -8.27 1.94 -20.27
C ASP A 249 -9.36 1.20 -19.50
N TRP A 250 -9.64 1.67 -18.29
CA TRP A 250 -10.63 1.10 -17.38
C TRP A 250 -12.06 1.16 -17.93
N THR A 251 -12.31 1.94 -19.00
CA THR A 251 -13.61 2.04 -19.66
C THR A 251 -13.82 0.98 -20.75
N ASP A 252 -12.77 0.30 -21.21
CA ASP A 252 -12.86 -0.70 -22.28
C ASP A 252 -13.35 -2.07 -21.76
N PRO A 253 -14.48 -2.60 -22.27
CA PRO A 253 -14.96 -3.95 -21.93
C PRO A 253 -13.97 -5.09 -22.20
N LYS A 254 -12.98 -4.89 -23.09
CA LYS A 254 -11.90 -5.87 -23.31
C LYS A 254 -10.98 -5.98 -22.10
N VAL A 255 -10.64 -4.85 -21.47
CA VAL A 255 -9.86 -4.80 -20.22
C VAL A 255 -10.61 -5.51 -19.11
N TRP A 256 -11.94 -5.34 -19.04
CA TRP A 256 -12.76 -6.05 -18.05
C TRP A 256 -12.70 -7.57 -18.25
N ARG A 257 -12.79 -8.05 -19.49
CA ARG A 257 -12.68 -9.48 -19.81
C ARG A 257 -11.29 -10.04 -19.50
N LYS A 258 -10.23 -9.27 -19.73
CA LYS A 258 -8.84 -9.63 -19.38
C LYS A 258 -8.67 -9.80 -17.87
N ALA A 259 -9.17 -8.84 -17.08
CA ALA A 259 -9.02 -8.85 -15.63
C ALA A 259 -9.93 -9.86 -14.90
N ASN A 260 -11.10 -10.19 -15.46
CA ASN A 260 -12.12 -11.01 -14.79
C ASN A 260 -12.21 -12.41 -15.44
N PRO A 261 -11.44 -13.41 -14.97
CA PRO A 261 -11.45 -14.72 -15.62
C PRO A 261 -12.81 -15.43 -15.48
N SER A 262 -13.60 -15.19 -14.43
CA SER A 262 -14.92 -15.80 -14.27
C SER A 262 -16.07 -15.02 -14.97
N LEU A 263 -15.75 -13.99 -15.76
CA LEU A 263 -16.74 -13.16 -16.47
C LEU A 263 -17.45 -13.94 -17.57
N GLY A 264 -18.79 -13.88 -17.56
CA GLY A 264 -19.66 -14.66 -18.42
C GLY A 264 -19.94 -16.09 -17.92
N ILE A 265 -19.42 -16.46 -16.74
CA ILE A 265 -19.66 -17.78 -16.13
C ILE A 265 -20.35 -17.61 -14.78
N THR A 266 -19.64 -17.10 -13.78
CA THR A 266 -20.17 -16.87 -12.43
C THR A 266 -20.44 -15.38 -12.17
N VAL A 267 -19.79 -14.50 -12.93
CA VAL A 267 -20.03 -13.05 -12.92
C VAL A 267 -20.63 -12.63 -14.25
N GLY A 268 -21.81 -12.02 -14.21
CA GLY A 268 -22.48 -11.49 -15.40
C GLY A 268 -21.89 -10.15 -15.86
N MET A 269 -21.85 -9.93 -17.18
CA MET A 269 -21.36 -8.69 -17.78
C MET A 269 -22.23 -7.47 -17.42
N ASP A 270 -23.53 -7.69 -17.23
CA ASP A 270 -24.51 -6.73 -16.72
C ASP A 270 -24.07 -6.13 -15.37
N LYS A 271 -23.59 -6.96 -14.45
CA LYS A 271 -23.13 -6.49 -13.12
C LYS A 271 -21.84 -5.69 -13.19
N VAL A 272 -20.96 -5.99 -14.14
CA VAL A 272 -19.73 -5.21 -14.35
C VAL A 272 -20.07 -3.87 -14.99
N LYS A 273 -20.92 -3.87 -16.02
CA LYS A 273 -21.44 -2.64 -16.65
C LYS A 273 -22.13 -1.72 -15.65
N ALA A 274 -22.99 -2.26 -14.78
CA ALA A 274 -23.67 -1.45 -13.77
C ALA A 274 -22.67 -0.79 -12.79
N ALA A 275 -21.65 -1.53 -12.35
CA ALA A 275 -20.60 -0.98 -11.50
C ALA A 275 -19.74 0.08 -12.22
N PHE A 276 -19.48 -0.12 -13.52
CA PHE A 276 -18.79 0.85 -14.36
C PHE A 276 -19.59 2.15 -14.53
N GLU A 277 -20.89 2.08 -14.82
CA GLU A 277 -21.73 3.28 -14.98
C GLU A 277 -21.79 4.12 -13.71
N SER A 278 -21.83 3.45 -12.56
CA SER A 278 -21.76 4.08 -11.22
C SER A 278 -20.40 4.79 -11.02
N ALA A 279 -19.30 4.07 -11.30
CA ALA A 279 -17.94 4.60 -11.25
C ALA A 279 -17.70 5.80 -12.17
N ARG A 280 -18.27 5.80 -13.38
CA ARG A 280 -18.15 6.90 -14.35
C ARG A 280 -18.67 8.24 -13.82
N GLN A 281 -19.62 8.20 -12.88
CA GLN A 281 -20.25 9.39 -12.32
C GLN A 281 -19.62 9.83 -10.99
N ASN A 282 -18.79 8.98 -10.37
CA ASN A 282 -18.26 9.20 -9.03
C ASN A 282 -16.78 8.74 -8.92
N PRO A 283 -15.81 9.67 -8.77
CA PRO A 283 -14.38 9.33 -8.65
C PRO A 283 -14.04 8.33 -7.52
N ALA A 284 -14.77 8.34 -6.40
CA ALA A 284 -14.55 7.37 -5.32
C ALA A 284 -14.96 5.94 -5.73
N GLU A 285 -15.99 5.83 -6.57
CA GLU A 285 -16.44 4.57 -7.13
C GLU A 285 -15.57 4.11 -8.30
N GLU A 286 -14.89 5.02 -9.00
CA GLU A 286 -13.84 4.68 -9.97
C GLU A 286 -12.72 3.89 -9.30
N ASN A 287 -12.16 4.39 -8.18
CA ASN A 287 -11.14 3.65 -7.43
C ASN A 287 -11.65 2.28 -6.98
N SER A 288 -12.88 2.22 -6.48
CA SER A 288 -13.51 0.95 -6.09
C SER A 288 -13.69 -0.01 -7.27
N PHE A 289 -14.04 0.51 -8.45
CA PHE A 289 -14.18 -0.29 -9.67
C PHE A 289 -12.83 -0.81 -10.15
N ARG A 290 -11.83 0.07 -10.26
CA ARG A 290 -10.45 -0.28 -10.64
C ARG A 290 -9.88 -1.35 -9.71
N GLN A 291 -10.01 -1.16 -8.39
CA GLN A 291 -9.54 -2.14 -7.42
C GLN A 291 -10.33 -3.45 -7.47
N LEU A 292 -11.65 -3.40 -7.30
CA LEU A 292 -12.44 -4.60 -7.02
C LEU A 292 -12.88 -5.35 -8.28
N ARG A 293 -12.91 -4.69 -9.45
CA ARG A 293 -13.31 -5.28 -10.74
C ARG A 293 -12.14 -5.43 -11.70
N LEU A 294 -11.20 -4.49 -11.72
CA LEU A 294 -10.04 -4.59 -12.61
C LEU A 294 -8.80 -5.13 -11.92
N ASN A 295 -8.85 -5.29 -10.59
CA ASN A 295 -7.72 -5.76 -9.78
C ASN A 295 -6.46 -4.91 -10.01
N GLN A 296 -6.67 -3.60 -10.11
CA GLN A 296 -5.61 -2.60 -10.15
C GLN A 296 -5.31 -2.13 -8.73
N TRP A 297 -4.04 -1.88 -8.44
CA TRP A 297 -3.65 -1.22 -7.21
C TRP A 297 -4.01 0.26 -7.31
N VAL A 298 -4.85 0.73 -6.39
CA VAL A 298 -5.33 2.12 -6.37
C VAL A 298 -4.76 2.83 -5.15
N LYS A 299 -4.99 4.15 -5.04
CA LYS A 299 -4.75 4.88 -3.79
C LYS A 299 -6.09 5.27 -3.18
N GLN A 300 -6.17 5.26 -1.85
CA GLN A 300 -7.43 5.39 -1.12
C GLN A 300 -8.09 6.79 -1.23
N ALA A 301 -7.29 7.84 -1.44
CA ALA A 301 -7.78 9.21 -1.64
C ALA A 301 -7.77 9.61 -3.12
N VAL A 302 -8.78 10.36 -3.56
CA VAL A 302 -8.70 11.19 -4.77
C VAL A 302 -7.60 12.22 -4.49
N ARG A 303 -6.45 12.06 -5.14
CA ARG A 303 -5.34 13.00 -5.00
C ARG A 303 -5.81 14.37 -5.44
N TRP A 304 -5.66 15.37 -4.58
CA TRP A 304 -5.92 16.75 -5.00
C TRP A 304 -4.83 17.21 -5.98
N MET A 305 -3.56 16.90 -5.70
CA MET A 305 -2.45 17.23 -6.58
C MET A 305 -2.30 16.19 -7.70
N PRO A 306 -2.34 16.58 -8.99
CA PRO A 306 -1.96 15.69 -10.09
C PRO A 306 -0.47 15.39 -10.02
N MET A 307 -0.11 14.25 -9.41
CA MET A 307 1.29 13.97 -9.09
C MET A 307 2.20 13.85 -10.30
N GLU A 308 1.68 13.52 -11.49
CA GLU A 308 2.46 13.58 -12.73
C GLU A 308 2.92 15.01 -13.05
N LYS A 309 2.05 16.01 -12.82
CA LYS A 309 2.37 17.43 -13.00
C LYS A 309 3.27 17.95 -11.89
N TRP A 310 3.05 17.51 -10.66
CA TRP A 310 3.98 17.77 -9.57
C TRP A 310 5.37 17.21 -9.89
N ASP A 311 5.48 15.94 -10.30
CA ASP A 311 6.76 15.31 -10.59
C ASP A 311 7.49 15.98 -11.77
N ALA A 312 6.76 16.53 -12.75
CA ALA A 312 7.34 17.35 -13.82
C ALA A 312 8.00 18.65 -13.30
N CYS A 313 7.57 19.15 -12.15
CA CYS A 313 8.13 20.32 -11.46
C CYS A 313 9.39 20.00 -10.61
N ALA A 314 9.91 18.78 -10.69
CA ALA A 314 11.15 18.36 -10.02
C ALA A 314 12.42 18.94 -10.67
N PHE A 315 12.36 20.17 -11.17
CA PHE A 315 13.51 20.90 -11.69
C PHE A 315 14.60 20.99 -10.62
N PRO A 316 15.87 20.73 -10.96
CA PRO A 316 16.96 20.73 -10.01
C PRO A 316 17.16 22.14 -9.43
N ILE A 317 17.34 22.20 -8.11
CA ILE A 317 17.61 23.45 -7.40
C ILE A 317 19.09 23.45 -7.01
N ASN A 318 19.79 24.53 -7.36
CA ASN A 318 21.16 24.76 -6.90
C ASN A 318 21.12 25.72 -5.71
N GLU A 319 21.25 25.20 -4.49
CA GLU A 319 21.26 26.00 -3.26
C GLU A 319 22.27 27.16 -3.29
N LYS A 320 23.47 26.94 -3.87
CA LYS A 320 24.49 28.00 -3.96
C LYS A 320 24.05 29.16 -4.86
N ALA A 321 23.25 28.89 -5.88
CA ALA A 321 22.72 29.93 -6.76
C ALA A 321 21.58 30.74 -6.09
N LEU A 322 21.07 30.26 -4.95
CA LEU A 322 20.05 30.94 -4.17
C LEU A 322 20.64 31.83 -3.07
N GLU A 323 21.96 31.77 -2.81
CA GLU A 323 22.62 32.57 -1.79
C GLU A 323 22.38 34.07 -2.01
N GLY A 324 21.99 34.77 -0.94
CA GLY A 324 21.60 36.18 -0.95
C GLY A 324 20.23 36.49 -1.59
N ARG A 325 19.55 35.55 -2.24
CA ARG A 325 18.22 35.79 -2.80
C ARG A 325 17.18 36.02 -1.70
N VAL A 326 16.19 36.85 -2.03
CA VAL A 326 14.98 37.04 -1.22
C VAL A 326 14.21 35.72 -1.17
N CYS A 327 13.82 35.32 0.04
CA CYS A 327 12.95 34.18 0.26
C CYS A 327 12.02 34.36 1.45
N TYR A 328 10.98 33.54 1.47
CA TYR A 328 9.96 33.53 2.51
C TYR A 328 9.87 32.14 3.11
N GLY A 329 9.82 32.07 4.44
CA GLY A 329 9.73 30.84 5.19
C GLY A 329 8.28 30.49 5.55
N GLY A 330 7.97 29.21 5.55
CA GLY A 330 6.78 28.65 6.15
C GLY A 330 7.19 27.61 7.17
N LEU A 331 6.75 27.79 8.41
CA LEU A 331 7.10 26.93 9.54
C LEU A 331 5.84 26.25 10.08
N ASP A 332 5.75 24.94 9.88
CA ASP A 332 4.69 24.10 10.43
C ASP A 332 5.24 23.27 11.59
N LEU A 333 4.93 23.73 12.81
CA LEU A 333 5.37 23.09 14.04
C LEU A 333 4.41 21.96 14.39
N SER A 334 4.97 20.77 14.54
CA SER A 334 4.20 19.62 14.94
C SER A 334 4.01 19.56 16.46
N SER A 335 3.16 18.65 16.93
CA SER A 335 3.24 18.21 18.32
C SER A 335 4.66 17.72 18.62
N SER A 336 5.10 17.74 19.88
CA SER A 336 6.50 17.47 20.27
C SER A 336 7.07 16.12 19.80
N THR A 337 6.23 15.21 19.30
CA THR A 337 6.60 13.84 18.86
C THR A 337 6.43 13.58 17.36
N ASP A 338 6.04 14.60 16.58
CA ASP A 338 5.72 14.51 15.15
C ASP A 338 6.81 15.13 14.25
N ILE A 339 6.60 15.10 12.92
CA ILE A 339 7.49 15.71 11.93
C ILE A 339 7.27 17.23 11.87
N THR A 340 8.32 18.00 12.13
CA THR A 340 8.31 19.46 11.95
C THR A 340 8.85 19.81 10.57
N ALA A 341 8.24 20.80 9.91
CA ALA A 341 8.63 21.22 8.57
C ALA A 341 8.91 22.72 8.50
N PHE A 342 10.02 23.08 7.85
CA PHE A 342 10.34 24.45 7.45
C PHE A 342 10.60 24.49 5.96
N VAL A 343 9.92 25.35 5.23
CA VAL A 343 10.04 25.45 3.77
C VAL A 343 10.37 26.88 3.39
N LEU A 344 11.43 27.07 2.62
CA LEU A 344 11.75 28.34 1.98
C LEU A 344 11.20 28.37 0.54
N VAL A 345 10.54 29.46 0.19
CA VAL A 345 10.09 29.75 -1.17
C VAL A 345 10.78 31.02 -1.66
N PHE A 346 11.48 30.90 -2.79
CA PHE A 346 12.18 31.99 -3.46
C PHE A 346 11.31 32.46 -4.63
N PRO A 347 10.82 33.71 -4.63
CA PRO A 347 10.06 34.25 -5.76
C PRO A 347 10.94 34.34 -7.02
N PRO A 348 10.37 34.19 -8.22
CA PRO A 348 11.11 34.24 -9.48
C PRO A 348 11.72 35.63 -9.72
N LEU A 349 12.91 35.71 -10.33
CA LEU A 349 13.55 37.00 -10.67
C LEU A 349 12.90 37.72 -11.85
N ASP A 350 12.36 36.96 -12.80
CA ASP A 350 11.67 37.42 -14.00
C ASP A 350 10.54 36.44 -14.37
N GLU A 351 9.86 36.66 -15.51
CA GLU A 351 8.74 35.82 -15.93
C GLU A 351 9.13 34.40 -16.38
N GLU A 352 10.41 34.16 -16.68
CA GLU A 352 10.96 32.87 -17.13
C GLU A 352 11.51 32.04 -15.96
N ASP A 353 11.88 32.70 -14.85
CA ASP A 353 12.29 32.05 -13.60
C ASP A 353 11.09 31.40 -12.88
N LYS A 354 11.39 30.42 -12.02
CA LYS A 354 10.40 29.63 -11.29
C LYS A 354 10.44 29.98 -9.81
N TYR A 355 9.33 29.73 -9.12
CA TYR A 355 9.35 29.68 -7.67
C TYR A 355 10.21 28.50 -7.21
N SER A 356 11.35 28.75 -6.57
CA SER A 356 12.20 27.67 -6.04
C SER A 356 11.78 27.32 -4.61
N VAL A 357 11.66 26.02 -4.31
CA VAL A 357 11.20 25.50 -3.01
C VAL A 357 12.29 24.66 -2.36
N LEU A 358 12.75 25.08 -1.19
CA LEU A 358 13.72 24.34 -0.37
C LEU A 358 13.08 23.89 0.94
N PRO A 359 12.70 22.61 1.07
CA PRO A 359 12.10 22.07 2.27
C PRO A 359 13.13 21.44 3.22
N TYR A 360 12.89 21.56 4.52
CA TYR A 360 13.68 20.98 5.61
C TYR A 360 12.74 20.31 6.63
N PHE A 361 13.13 19.13 7.12
CA PHE A 361 12.29 18.28 7.96
C PHE A 361 13.05 17.75 9.18
N TRP A 362 12.38 17.73 10.33
CA TRP A 362 12.93 17.21 11.59
C TRP A 362 11.98 16.25 12.28
N MET A 363 12.54 15.24 12.96
CA MET A 363 11.82 14.33 13.85
C MET A 363 12.72 13.93 15.04
N PRO A 364 12.17 13.63 16.23
CA PRO A 364 13.00 13.14 17.35
C PRO A 364 13.60 11.77 17.02
N GLU A 365 14.89 11.57 17.32
CA GLU A 365 15.63 10.36 16.98
C GLU A 365 15.00 9.09 17.59
N ASP A 366 14.63 9.15 18.87
CA ASP A 366 14.01 8.03 19.60
C ASP A 366 12.66 7.60 19.01
N ASN A 367 12.02 8.52 18.27
CA ASN A 367 10.72 8.27 17.69
C ASN A 367 10.82 7.59 16.32
N ILE A 368 11.95 7.63 15.59
CA ILE A 368 12.03 7.08 14.23
C ILE A 368 11.57 5.62 14.19
N ASP A 369 12.16 4.74 15.00
CA ASP A 369 11.82 3.32 14.98
C ASP A 369 10.36 3.05 15.34
N LEU A 370 9.83 3.81 16.32
CA LEU A 370 8.43 3.72 16.72
C LEU A 370 7.50 4.19 15.61
N ARG A 371 7.88 5.24 14.89
CA ARG A 371 7.10 5.88 13.83
C ARG A 371 7.15 5.08 12.53
N VAL A 372 8.29 4.49 12.18
CA VAL A 372 8.37 3.50 11.08
C VAL A 372 7.44 2.33 11.37
N LYS A 373 7.37 1.85 12.62
CA LYS A 373 6.46 0.77 13.02
C LYS A 373 4.98 1.17 13.04
N ARG A 374 4.67 2.42 13.39
CA ARG A 374 3.30 2.92 13.59
C ARG A 374 2.67 3.48 12.32
N ASP A 375 3.41 4.34 11.60
CA ASP A 375 2.94 5.08 10.43
C ASP A 375 3.29 4.34 9.12
N HIS A 376 4.16 3.33 9.18
CA HIS A 376 4.58 2.56 8.00
C HIS A 376 5.20 3.41 6.88
N VAL A 377 5.95 4.44 7.28
CA VAL A 377 6.71 5.35 6.42
C VAL A 377 8.20 5.12 6.65
N ASN A 378 9.01 5.17 5.57
CA ASN A 378 10.45 4.89 5.59
C ASN A 378 11.29 6.07 6.15
N TYR A 379 10.96 6.55 7.36
CA TYR A 379 11.69 7.65 8.01
C TYR A 379 13.18 7.33 8.22
N ASP A 380 13.50 6.07 8.54
CA ASP A 380 14.87 5.58 8.72
C ASP A 380 15.69 5.69 7.42
N LEU A 381 15.08 5.40 6.27
CA LEU A 381 15.73 5.54 4.97
C LEU A 381 16.00 7.02 4.64
N TRP A 382 15.02 7.89 4.87
CA TRP A 382 15.17 9.32 4.61
C TRP A 382 16.19 9.98 5.54
N GLN A 383 16.32 9.50 6.78
CA GLN A 383 17.40 9.92 7.67
C GLN A 383 18.77 9.52 7.12
N ARG A 384 18.95 8.25 6.72
CA ARG A 384 20.22 7.76 6.13
C ARG A 384 20.59 8.49 4.83
N GLN A 385 19.60 9.02 4.11
CA GLN A 385 19.79 9.80 2.88
C GLN A 385 19.88 11.32 3.13
N SER A 386 19.85 11.75 4.39
CA SER A 386 19.89 13.17 4.79
C SER A 386 18.71 14.03 4.28
N PHE A 387 17.59 13.40 3.91
CA PHE A 387 16.33 14.09 3.60
C PHE A 387 15.51 14.41 4.87
N LEU A 388 15.77 13.69 5.96
CA LEU A 388 15.17 13.92 7.27
C LEU A 388 16.29 14.13 8.30
N GLN A 389 16.24 15.22 9.03
CA GLN A 389 17.16 15.47 10.15
C GLN A 389 16.54 15.00 11.46
N THR A 390 17.40 14.72 12.45
CA THR A 390 16.97 14.29 13.78
C THR A 390 17.42 15.25 14.86
N THR A 391 16.56 15.44 15.87
CA THR A 391 16.96 16.05 17.14
C THR A 391 17.16 14.95 18.18
N GLU A 392 18.18 15.10 19.03
CA GLU A 392 18.48 14.13 20.10
C GLU A 392 17.28 13.95 21.04
N GLY A 393 17.06 12.74 21.53
CA GLY A 393 15.99 12.43 22.48
C GLY A 393 14.61 12.21 21.86
N ASN A 394 13.57 12.37 22.69
CA ASN A 394 12.19 11.96 22.39
C ASN A 394 11.25 13.11 22.00
N VAL A 395 11.74 14.34 22.03
CA VAL A 395 11.00 15.55 21.64
C VAL A 395 11.81 16.41 20.66
N VAL A 396 11.10 17.15 19.81
CA VAL A 396 11.77 18.10 18.90
C VAL A 396 12.37 19.24 19.71
N HIS A 397 13.69 19.39 19.67
CA HIS A 397 14.38 20.50 20.30
C HIS A 397 14.30 21.75 19.43
N TYR A 398 13.37 22.65 19.74
CA TYR A 398 13.15 23.87 18.95
C TYR A 398 14.40 24.75 18.82
N GLY A 399 15.27 24.82 19.83
CA GLY A 399 16.53 25.56 19.74
C GLY A 399 17.47 25.08 18.62
N TYR A 400 17.43 23.78 18.27
CA TYR A 400 18.18 23.25 17.13
C TYR A 400 17.62 23.80 15.80
N ILE A 401 16.29 23.83 15.68
CA ILE A 401 15.61 24.37 14.49
C ILE A 401 15.84 25.88 14.39
N GLU A 402 15.77 26.61 15.50
CA GLU A 402 16.04 28.05 15.57
C GLU A 402 17.47 28.38 15.08
N HIS A 403 18.48 27.65 15.57
CA HIS A 403 19.86 27.84 15.11
C HIS A 403 20.05 27.45 13.64
N PHE A 404 19.35 26.42 13.16
CA PHE A 404 19.36 26.07 11.74
C PHE A 404 18.76 27.19 10.87
N ILE A 405 17.64 27.79 11.31
CA ILE A 405 17.03 28.94 10.63
C ILE A 405 17.97 30.15 10.65
N GLU A 406 18.68 30.40 11.75
CA GLU A 406 19.70 31.45 11.85
C GLU A 406 20.81 31.26 10.80
N GLN A 407 21.36 30.04 10.68
CA GLN A 407 22.36 29.72 9.65
C GLN A 407 21.82 29.89 8.22
N LEU A 408 20.54 29.58 7.99
CA LEU A 408 19.90 29.86 6.70
C LEU A 408 19.76 31.36 6.45
N GLY A 409 19.50 32.16 7.48
CA GLY A 409 19.44 33.62 7.41
C GLY A 409 20.79 34.26 7.03
N GLU A 410 21.91 33.65 7.42
CA GLU A 410 23.24 34.11 7.00
C GLU A 410 23.52 33.84 5.51
N ARG A 411 22.87 32.82 4.94
CA ARG A 411 23.04 32.41 3.53
C ARG A 411 22.02 33.04 2.60
N TYR A 412 20.78 33.24 3.07
CA TYR A 412 19.64 33.68 2.28
C TYR A 412 18.98 34.91 2.90
N ASN A 413 18.36 35.76 2.08
CA ASN A 413 17.64 36.93 2.57
C ASN A 413 16.20 36.55 2.96
N ILE A 414 16.05 35.89 4.11
CA ILE A 414 14.75 35.47 4.66
C ILE A 414 13.99 36.70 5.16
N ARG A 415 12.94 37.10 4.44
CA ARG A 415 12.16 38.30 4.76
C ARG A 415 11.16 38.08 5.87
N GLU A 416 10.34 37.07 5.70
CA GLU A 416 9.28 36.74 6.65
C GLU A 416 9.17 35.24 6.80
N ILE A 417 8.85 34.81 8.01
CA ILE A 417 8.56 33.42 8.34
C ILE A 417 7.09 33.36 8.78
N ALA A 418 6.24 32.75 7.96
CA ALA A 418 4.86 32.47 8.29
C ALA A 418 4.75 31.21 9.17
N PHE A 419 3.92 31.26 10.20
CA PHE A 419 3.72 30.14 11.13
C PHE A 419 2.25 30.02 11.58
N ASP A 420 1.83 28.84 12.03
CA ASP A 420 0.52 28.65 12.64
C ASP A 420 0.46 29.21 14.07
N ARG A 421 -0.62 29.97 14.37
CA ARG A 421 -0.79 30.77 15.59
C ARG A 421 -0.83 29.94 16.89
N TRP A 422 -1.02 28.63 16.80
CA TRP A 422 -1.22 27.76 17.96
C TRP A 422 0.10 27.06 18.35
N GLY A 423 0.57 27.30 19.58
CA GLY A 423 1.64 26.51 20.21
C GLY A 423 3.09 26.99 20.00
N ALA A 424 3.31 28.12 19.32
CA ALA A 424 4.64 28.57 18.88
C ALA A 424 5.22 29.80 19.61
N VAL A 425 4.60 30.28 20.70
CA VAL A 425 4.90 31.60 21.29
C VAL A 425 6.39 31.79 21.64
N GLN A 426 7.03 30.79 22.23
CA GLN A 426 8.45 30.88 22.60
C GLN A 426 9.38 30.93 21.38
N MET A 427 9.11 30.11 20.37
CA MET A 427 9.93 30.06 19.15
C MET A 427 9.81 31.36 18.35
N VAL A 428 8.61 31.95 18.31
CA VAL A 428 8.38 33.26 17.69
C VAL A 428 9.24 34.32 18.37
N GLN A 429 9.22 34.40 19.71
CA GLN A 429 10.03 35.36 20.45
C GLN A 429 11.53 35.18 20.21
N ASN A 430 12.00 33.92 20.14
CA ASN A 430 13.41 33.62 19.89
C ASN A 430 13.82 34.06 18.47
N LEU A 431 13.03 33.70 17.46
CA LEU A 431 13.28 34.10 16.06
C LEU A 431 13.21 35.62 15.87
N GLU A 432 12.25 36.30 16.50
CA GLU A 432 12.19 37.77 16.53
C GLU A 432 13.41 38.37 17.23
N GLY A 433 13.88 37.74 18.32
CA GLY A 433 15.11 38.11 19.02
C GLY A 433 16.38 37.93 18.18
N MET A 434 16.37 36.98 17.25
CA MET A 434 17.42 36.79 16.23
C MET A 434 17.29 37.81 15.07
N GLY A 435 16.17 38.53 15.00
CA GLY A 435 15.91 39.61 14.04
C GLY A 435 15.02 39.21 12.86
N PHE A 436 14.50 37.99 12.82
CA PHE A 436 13.55 37.58 11.78
C PHE A 436 12.19 38.24 11.97
N THR A 437 11.52 38.57 10.85
CA THR A 437 10.11 38.98 10.90
C THR A 437 9.24 37.73 10.86
N VAL A 438 8.49 37.47 11.94
CA VAL A 438 7.67 36.26 12.08
C VAL A 438 6.19 36.65 12.00
N VAL A 439 5.45 36.06 11.06
CA VAL A 439 4.09 36.50 10.72
C VAL A 439 3.06 35.41 11.02
N PRO A 440 2.03 35.69 11.84
CA PRO A 440 1.02 34.70 12.20
C PRO A 440 0.05 34.42 11.04
N PHE A 441 0.03 33.18 10.55
CA PHE A 441 -0.80 32.72 9.44
C PHE A 441 -2.07 31.99 9.91
N GLY A 442 -3.20 32.23 9.25
CA GLY A 442 -4.47 31.56 9.59
C GLY A 442 -4.66 30.23 8.87
N GLN A 443 -5.01 29.17 9.60
CA GLN A 443 -5.30 27.84 9.01
C GLN A 443 -6.77 27.69 8.51
N GLY A 444 -7.49 28.81 8.41
CA GLY A 444 -8.88 28.87 7.93
C GLY A 444 -8.96 28.97 6.40
N PHE A 445 -10.16 28.74 5.85
CA PHE A 445 -10.42 28.84 4.41
C PHE A 445 -10.03 30.21 3.82
N LYS A 446 -10.20 31.30 4.58
CA LYS A 446 -9.88 32.66 4.15
C LYS A 446 -8.41 32.82 3.75
N ASP A 447 -7.51 32.34 4.60
CA ASP A 447 -6.07 32.57 4.44
C ASP A 447 -5.42 31.44 3.63
N MET A 448 -5.85 30.18 3.80
CA MET A 448 -5.30 29.03 3.07
C MET A 448 -5.74 28.95 1.60
N SER A 449 -6.94 29.40 1.25
CA SER A 449 -7.53 29.17 -0.09
C SER A 449 -6.72 29.82 -1.22
N PRO A 450 -6.37 31.13 -1.16
CA PRO A 450 -5.60 31.77 -2.23
C PRO A 450 -4.26 31.09 -2.55
N PRO A 451 -3.33 30.88 -1.58
CA PRO A 451 -2.04 30.26 -1.88
C PRO A 451 -2.17 28.78 -2.26
N THR A 452 -3.15 28.05 -1.73
CA THR A 452 -3.41 26.65 -2.15
C THR A 452 -3.84 26.57 -3.62
N LYS A 453 -4.70 27.50 -4.07
CA LYS A 453 -5.10 27.58 -5.49
C LYS A 453 -3.92 27.96 -6.38
N GLU A 454 -3.09 28.91 -5.94
CA GLU A 454 -1.91 29.32 -6.70
C GLU A 454 -0.87 28.19 -6.79
N LEU A 455 -0.65 27.41 -5.73
CA LEU A 455 0.22 26.23 -5.76
C LEU A 455 -0.18 25.25 -6.87
N MET A 456 -1.48 24.96 -6.99
CA MET A 456 -2.00 24.12 -8.07
C MET A 456 -1.72 24.74 -9.44
N LYS A 457 -2.03 26.03 -9.61
CA LYS A 457 -1.83 26.74 -10.88
C LYS A 457 -0.35 26.73 -11.31
N LEU A 458 0.56 27.09 -10.41
CA LEU A 458 2.00 27.08 -10.67
C LEU A 458 2.52 25.68 -11.02
N THR A 459 1.97 24.64 -10.39
CA THR A 459 2.30 23.24 -10.73
C THR A 459 1.84 22.88 -12.13
N LEU A 460 0.61 23.26 -12.51
CA LEU A 460 0.06 22.99 -13.84
C LEU A 460 0.79 23.74 -14.96
N GLU A 461 1.27 24.95 -14.65
CA GLU A 461 2.08 25.79 -15.55
C GLU A 461 3.58 25.46 -15.51
N GLU A 462 4.00 24.49 -14.69
CA GLU A 462 5.41 24.13 -14.48
C GLU A 462 6.30 25.32 -14.04
N LYS A 463 5.72 26.28 -13.31
CA LYS A 463 6.37 27.50 -12.80
C LYS A 463 6.90 27.39 -11.36
N ILE A 464 6.98 26.17 -10.84
CA ILE A 464 7.54 25.86 -9.54
C ILE A 464 8.66 24.83 -9.70
N ALA A 465 9.75 25.00 -8.96
CA ALA A 465 10.88 24.09 -8.91
C ALA A 465 11.06 23.62 -7.48
N HIS A 466 10.86 22.33 -7.21
CA HIS A 466 10.92 21.77 -5.85
C HIS A 466 11.99 20.67 -5.69
N GLY A 467 12.89 20.50 -6.67
CA GLY A 467 14.06 19.63 -6.58
C GLY A 467 13.77 18.13 -6.40
N GLY A 468 12.52 17.69 -6.54
CA GLY A 468 12.13 16.29 -6.34
C GLY A 468 12.28 15.76 -4.90
N HIS A 469 12.28 16.62 -3.88
CA HIS A 469 12.49 16.19 -2.49
C HIS A 469 11.49 15.09 -2.07
N PRO A 470 11.95 13.89 -1.65
CA PRO A 470 11.07 12.72 -1.50
C PRO A 470 10.01 12.89 -0.42
N ILE A 471 10.35 13.54 0.70
CA ILE A 471 9.40 13.80 1.80
C ILE A 471 8.31 14.79 1.37
N LEU A 472 8.68 15.92 0.75
CA LEU A 472 7.70 16.89 0.26
C LEU A 472 6.80 16.28 -0.81
N ARG A 473 7.37 15.51 -1.74
CA ARG A 473 6.61 14.76 -2.75
C ARG A 473 5.62 13.78 -2.11
N TRP A 474 6.04 13.05 -1.07
CA TRP A 474 5.16 12.16 -0.30
C TRP A 474 4.03 12.95 0.37
N MET A 475 4.33 14.08 1.00
CA MET A 475 3.33 14.93 1.64
C MET A 475 2.32 15.54 0.64
N MET A 476 2.77 15.92 -0.57
CA MET A 476 1.87 16.32 -1.65
C MET A 476 0.96 15.19 -2.13
N ASP A 477 1.48 13.96 -2.15
CA ASP A 477 0.71 12.77 -2.55
C ASP A 477 -0.40 12.44 -1.55
N ASN A 478 -0.20 12.79 -0.27
CA ASN A 478 -1.13 12.49 0.82
C ASN A 478 -2.22 13.53 1.04
N ILE A 479 -2.05 14.74 0.48
CA ILE A 479 -2.86 15.91 0.84
C ILE A 479 -4.34 15.74 0.46
N PHE A 480 -5.20 15.92 1.47
CA PHE A 480 -6.63 16.09 1.27
C PHE A 480 -7.01 17.56 1.34
N ILE A 481 -7.76 18.03 0.35
CA ILE A 481 -8.28 19.40 0.30
C ILE A 481 -9.78 19.40 0.60
N ARG A 482 -10.17 20.11 1.65
CA ARG A 482 -11.58 20.38 1.96
C ARG A 482 -12.03 21.61 1.19
N THR A 483 -13.25 21.57 0.66
CA THR A 483 -13.90 22.70 -0.02
C THR A 483 -15.11 23.16 0.78
N ASP A 484 -15.28 24.46 0.97
CA ASP A 484 -16.47 25.05 1.60
C ASP A 484 -17.58 25.31 0.55
N PRO A 485 -18.82 25.63 0.96
CA PRO A 485 -19.91 25.92 0.01
C PRO A 485 -19.66 27.13 -0.91
N ALA A 486 -18.73 28.02 -0.55
CA ALA A 486 -18.34 29.17 -1.37
C ALA A 486 -17.20 28.85 -2.36
N GLY A 487 -16.73 27.59 -2.41
CA GLY A 487 -15.65 27.16 -3.29
C GLY A 487 -14.25 27.56 -2.80
N ASN A 488 -14.09 27.92 -1.53
CA ASN A 488 -12.77 28.08 -0.92
C ASN A 488 -12.22 26.73 -0.52
N ILE A 489 -10.91 26.60 -0.59
CA ILE A 489 -10.22 25.35 -0.32
C ILE A 489 -9.24 25.49 0.83
N LYS A 490 -8.96 24.41 1.55
CA LYS A 490 -7.85 24.34 2.49
C LYS A 490 -7.37 22.91 2.67
N ALA A 491 -6.10 22.75 3.05
CA ALA A 491 -5.56 21.48 3.49
C ALA A 491 -6.25 21.00 4.78
N ASP A 492 -6.57 19.72 4.84
CA ASP A 492 -7.21 19.08 5.98
C ASP A 492 -6.29 17.97 6.53
N LYS A 493 -5.58 18.27 7.63
CA LYS A 493 -4.64 17.33 8.24
C LYS A 493 -5.33 16.05 8.74
N GLU A 494 -6.56 16.13 9.23
CA GLU A 494 -7.29 14.98 9.79
C GLU A 494 -7.79 14.00 8.72
N LYS A 495 -8.17 14.54 7.55
CA LYS A 495 -8.66 13.72 6.42
C LYS A 495 -7.56 13.29 5.44
N SER A 496 -6.37 13.86 5.55
CA SER A 496 -5.23 13.42 4.75
C SER A 496 -4.83 12.00 5.15
N THR A 497 -4.42 11.21 4.16
CA THR A 497 -4.07 9.79 4.38
C THR A 497 -2.91 9.62 5.35
N GLU A 498 -1.99 10.58 5.33
CA GLU A 498 -0.77 10.62 6.14
C GLU A 498 -0.34 12.08 6.37
N LYS A 499 0.87 12.29 6.91
CA LYS A 499 1.41 13.64 7.21
C LYS A 499 1.50 14.53 5.97
N ILE A 500 1.26 15.82 6.22
CA ILE A 500 1.22 16.88 5.20
C ILE A 500 1.90 18.18 5.69
N ASP A 501 2.75 18.12 6.70
CA ASP A 501 3.27 19.32 7.37
C ASP A 501 4.12 20.19 6.42
N GLY A 502 4.95 19.55 5.58
CA GLY A 502 5.65 20.22 4.48
C GLY A 502 4.74 20.83 3.43
N ALA A 503 3.54 20.26 3.22
CA ALA A 503 2.55 20.83 2.32
C ALA A 503 2.01 22.15 2.84
N VAL A 504 1.63 22.16 4.12
CA VAL A 504 1.10 23.34 4.80
C VAL A 504 2.18 24.41 4.90
N ALA A 505 3.41 24.04 5.28
CA ALA A 505 4.57 24.93 5.28
C ALA A 505 4.82 25.57 3.91
N THR A 506 4.76 24.78 2.83
CA THR A 506 4.91 25.30 1.46
C THR A 506 3.82 26.32 1.11
N ILE A 507 2.56 26.03 1.46
CA ILE A 507 1.42 26.94 1.21
C ILE A 507 1.60 28.26 1.98
N MET A 508 2.05 28.20 3.24
CA MET A 508 2.30 29.40 4.05
C MET A 508 3.45 30.25 3.48
N ALA A 509 4.57 29.62 3.13
CA ALA A 509 5.72 30.29 2.52
C ALA A 509 5.33 30.94 1.18
N LEU A 510 4.56 30.23 0.36
CA LEU A 510 4.11 30.69 -0.94
C LEU A 510 3.16 31.90 -0.83
N ASP A 511 2.27 31.95 0.17
CA ASP A 511 1.43 33.13 0.41
C ASP A 511 2.27 34.39 0.62
N ARG A 512 3.30 34.30 1.46
CA ARG A 512 4.20 35.43 1.73
C ARG A 512 4.98 35.83 0.48
N ALA A 513 5.50 34.86 -0.26
CA ALA A 513 6.19 35.09 -1.52
C ALA A 513 5.31 35.80 -2.56
N ILE A 514 4.05 35.39 -2.71
CA ILE A 514 3.10 36.00 -3.65
C ILE A 514 2.73 37.43 -3.23
N ARG A 515 2.52 37.68 -1.93
CA ARG A 515 2.10 39.01 -1.45
C ARG A 515 3.22 40.05 -1.49
N CYS A 516 4.46 39.62 -1.27
CA CYS A 516 5.58 40.53 -1.04
C CYS A 516 6.61 40.55 -2.18
N GLY A 517 6.63 39.54 -3.06
CA GLY A 517 7.48 39.52 -4.25
C GLY A 517 8.99 39.63 -3.94
N ASN A 518 9.76 40.26 -4.82
CA ASN A 518 11.20 40.52 -4.63
C ASN A 518 11.48 41.88 -3.97
N ASP A 519 10.52 42.47 -3.26
CA ASP A 519 10.63 43.86 -2.82
C ASP A 519 11.88 44.06 -1.92
N THR A 520 12.72 45.02 -2.31
CA THR A 520 14.08 45.21 -1.79
C THR A 520 14.08 46.05 -0.51
N GLY A 521 13.31 45.67 0.51
CA GLY A 521 13.47 46.23 1.86
C GLY A 521 14.87 45.96 2.41
N GLU A 522 15.31 46.61 3.49
CA GLU A 522 16.62 46.30 4.10
C GLU A 522 16.64 44.87 4.67
N SER A 523 17.70 44.10 4.43
CA SER A 523 17.95 42.81 5.11
C SER A 523 18.22 43.06 6.60
N VAL A 524 17.91 42.08 7.45
CA VAL A 524 18.18 42.16 8.90
C VAL A 524 19.67 42.40 9.18
N TYR A 525 20.53 41.83 8.35
CA TYR A 525 21.99 41.95 8.48
C TYR A 525 22.55 43.30 7.99
N ASP A 526 21.79 44.03 7.14
CA ASP A 526 22.20 45.36 6.68
C ASP A 526 22.27 46.37 7.84
N LYS A 527 21.52 46.12 8.93
CA LYS A 527 21.51 46.96 10.13
C LYS A 527 22.54 46.58 11.18
N ARG A 528 23.01 45.33 11.20
CA ARG A 528 23.80 44.77 12.32
C ARG A 528 25.30 44.67 12.02
N GLY A 529 25.70 44.59 10.73
CA GLY A 529 27.07 44.29 10.34
C GLY A 529 27.49 42.86 10.71
N LEU A 530 28.54 42.33 10.05
CA LEU A 530 29.10 41.01 10.35
C LEU A 530 29.81 41.02 11.70
N LEU A 531 29.38 40.18 12.65
CA LEU A 531 30.12 39.90 13.88
C LEU A 531 31.16 38.82 13.60
N ILE A 532 32.42 39.23 13.45
CA ILE A 532 33.56 38.31 13.35
C ILE A 532 33.97 37.94 14.77
N LEU A 533 33.85 36.66 15.12
CA LEU A 533 34.34 36.08 16.38
C LEU A 533 35.81 35.65 16.27
#